data_AF-A0A4Z1TD85-F1
#
_entry.id   AF-A0A4Z1TD85-F1
#
_cell.length_a   1.000
_cell.length_b   1.000
_cell.length_c   1.000
_cell.angle_alpha   90.00
_cell.angle_beta   90.00
_cell.angle_gamma   90.00
#
_symmetry.space_group_name_H-M   'P 1'
#
loop_
_entity.id
_entity.type
_entity.pdbx_description
1 polymer ?
#
loop_
_entity_poly.entity_id
_entity_poly.type
_entity_poly.pdbx_seq_one_letter_code
_entity_poly.pdbx_strand_id
1 'polypeptide(L)'
;MNWILASVIRKNTEEQTYLVEDIVEESPGQRRVSYTVPANRVAHFPQHGVSYKVGDRVLAVWYETSTQNWTSILYPATILEAYPSTEIPDSVVVKVRYDGDPKVSYINALWVIKAPECD
;
A
#
# COMPACT_ATOMS: atom_id res chain seq x y z
N MET A 1 -4.56 -13.29 2.64
CA MET A 1 -4.97 -12.07 3.35
C MET A 1 -4.73 -10.90 2.41
N ASN A 2 -5.68 -9.97 2.31
CA ASN A 2 -5.58 -8.82 1.41
C ASN A 2 -5.35 -7.55 2.23
N TRP A 3 -4.45 -6.69 1.76
CA TRP A 3 -4.19 -5.37 2.34
C TRP A 3 -4.91 -4.31 1.53
N ILE A 4 -5.57 -3.37 2.21
CA ILE A 4 -6.29 -2.27 1.58
C ILE A 4 -5.81 -0.94 2.13
N LEU A 5 -5.93 0.11 1.33
CA LEU A 5 -5.84 1.48 1.79
C LEU A 5 -7.10 1.81 2.61
N ALA A 6 -6.89 2.33 3.81
CA ALA A 6 -7.98 2.71 4.70
C ALA A 6 -7.62 4.00 5.45
N SER A 7 -8.64 4.80 5.76
CA SER A 7 -8.53 5.96 6.62
C SER A 7 -8.65 5.54 8.08
N VAL A 8 -7.71 5.96 8.93
CA VAL A 8 -7.83 5.76 10.38
C VAL A 8 -8.85 6.74 10.92
N ILE A 9 -9.94 6.23 11.49
CA ILE A 9 -10.99 7.05 12.12
C ILE A 9 -10.67 7.26 13.60
N ARG A 10 -10.26 6.20 14.30
CA ARG A 10 -9.93 6.26 15.73
C ARG A 10 -8.95 5.17 16.11
N LYS A 11 -8.03 5.49 17.03
CA LYS A 11 -7.19 4.52 17.73
C LYS A 11 -7.76 4.27 19.13
N ASN A 12 -7.86 3.01 19.53
CA ASN A 12 -8.11 2.60 20.92
C ASN A 12 -6.80 2.05 21.51
N THR A 13 -6.18 2.82 22.40
CA THR A 13 -4.90 2.44 23.03
C THR A 13 -5.05 1.37 24.09
N GLU A 14 -6.20 1.26 24.75
CA GLU A 14 -6.42 0.26 25.81
C GLU A 14 -6.57 -1.14 25.20
N GLU A 15 -7.35 -1.24 24.14
CA GLU A 15 -7.61 -2.51 23.43
C GLU A 15 -6.58 -2.82 22.34
N GLN A 16 -5.63 -1.91 22.07
CA GLN A 16 -4.65 -2.01 20.97
C GLN A 16 -5.32 -2.26 19.61
N THR A 17 -6.41 -1.53 19.34
CA THR A 17 -7.17 -1.61 18.08
C THR A 17 -7.29 -0.28 17.36
N TYR A 18 -7.60 -0.34 16.08
CA TYR A 18 -7.91 0.79 15.23
C TYR A 18 -9.30 0.59 14.61
N LEU A 19 -10.11 1.63 14.62
CA LEU A 19 -11.27 1.76 13.74
C LEU A 19 -10.79 2.41 12.45
N VAL A 20 -10.88 1.68 11.34
CA VAL A 20 -10.49 2.12 10.01
C VAL A 20 -11.68 2.08 9.07
N GLU A 21 -11.68 2.91 8.04
CA GLU A 21 -12.71 2.95 7.00
C GLU A 21 -12.06 2.78 5.62
N ASP A 22 -12.59 1.89 4.78
CA ASP A 22 -12.11 1.70 3.41
C ASP A 22 -12.14 3.04 2.65
N ILE A 23 -11.13 3.33 1.84
CA ILE A 23 -11.12 4.54 1.03
C ILE A 23 -12.07 4.46 -0.18
N VAL A 24 -12.51 3.27 -0.56
CA VAL A 24 -13.39 3.02 -1.70
C VAL A 24 -14.83 2.80 -1.24
N GLU A 25 -15.76 3.43 -1.94
CA GLU A 25 -17.19 3.11 -1.84
C GLU A 25 -17.49 1.89 -2.71
N GLU A 26 -18.18 0.89 -2.16
CA GLU A 26 -18.59 -0.30 -2.93
C GLU A 26 -19.61 0.04 -4.02
N SER A 27 -20.36 1.13 -3.85
CA SER A 27 -21.30 1.67 -4.82
C SER A 27 -21.44 3.19 -4.66
N PRO A 28 -21.68 3.95 -5.73
CA PRO A 28 -21.78 5.41 -5.65
C PRO A 28 -22.86 5.86 -4.65
N GLY A 29 -22.46 6.65 -3.65
CA GLY A 29 -23.37 7.17 -2.62
C GLY A 29 -23.66 6.21 -1.47
N GLN A 30 -23.02 5.03 -1.46
CA GLN A 30 -23.04 4.13 -0.31
C GLN A 30 -21.98 4.58 0.71
N ARG A 31 -22.31 4.43 2.00
CA ARG A 31 -21.33 4.68 3.06
C ARG A 31 -20.19 3.65 2.97
N ARG A 32 -18.96 4.13 3.10
CA ARG A 32 -17.76 3.31 3.15
C ARG A 32 -17.81 2.34 4.34
N VAL A 33 -17.21 1.18 4.17
CA VAL A 33 -17.23 0.12 5.18
C VAL A 33 -16.16 0.40 6.25
N SER A 34 -16.56 0.29 7.52
CA SER A 34 -15.65 0.45 8.67
C SER A 34 -15.31 -0.90 9.30
N TYR A 35 -14.06 -1.03 9.77
CA TYR A 35 -13.53 -2.23 10.40
C TYR A 35 -12.80 -1.88 11.70
N THR A 36 -12.97 -2.71 12.73
CA THR A 36 -12.10 -2.69 13.90
C THR A 36 -11.01 -3.73 13.71
N VAL A 37 -9.75 -3.31 13.67
CA VAL A 37 -8.59 -4.17 13.43
C VAL A 37 -7.54 -4.04 14.55
N PRO A 38 -6.83 -5.13 14.89
CA PRO A 38 -5.68 -5.07 15.80
C PRO A 38 -4.58 -4.14 15.27
N ALA A 39 -3.85 -3.48 16.18
CA ALA A 39 -2.76 -2.55 15.83
C ALA A 39 -1.64 -3.19 14.99
N ASN A 40 -1.35 -4.48 15.19
CA ASN A 40 -0.34 -5.21 14.40
C ASN A 40 -0.79 -5.53 12.97
N ARG A 41 -2.05 -5.26 12.61
CA ARG A 41 -2.58 -5.37 11.25
C ARG A 41 -2.70 -4.02 10.55
N VAL A 42 -2.07 -2.98 11.09
CA VAL A 42 -2.06 -1.63 10.51
C VAL A 42 -0.63 -1.25 10.17
N ALA A 43 -0.40 -0.93 8.90
CA ALA A 43 0.84 -0.33 8.43
C ALA A 43 0.57 1.12 8.05
N HIS A 44 1.30 2.06 8.65
CA HIS A 44 1.17 3.48 8.33
C HIS A 44 1.78 3.78 6.95
N PHE A 45 1.11 4.69 6.24
CA PHE A 45 1.36 5.01 4.86
C PHE A 45 1.16 6.53 4.64
N PRO A 46 2.01 7.24 3.88
CA PRO A 46 3.25 6.76 3.23
C PRO A 46 4.38 6.51 4.25
N GLN A 47 5.35 5.66 3.88
CA GLN A 47 6.51 5.36 4.73
C GLN A 47 7.71 6.24 4.35
N HIS A 48 7.82 7.41 4.98
CA HIS A 48 8.94 8.33 4.76
C HIS A 48 10.27 7.76 5.26
N GLY A 49 11.35 8.00 4.51
CA GLY A 49 12.71 7.59 4.88
C GLY A 49 12.99 6.08 4.74
N VAL A 50 12.05 5.31 4.19
CA VAL A 50 12.27 3.88 3.93
C VAL A 50 13.14 3.70 2.69
N SER A 51 14.24 2.97 2.86
CA SER A 51 15.05 2.48 1.74
C SER A 51 14.56 1.11 1.28
N TYR A 52 14.51 0.95 -0.04
CA TYR A 52 14.15 -0.27 -0.74
C TYR A 52 15.38 -0.83 -1.46
N LYS A 53 15.63 -2.13 -1.32
CA LYS A 53 16.73 -2.83 -1.98
C LYS A 53 16.20 -3.87 -2.96
N VAL A 54 17.01 -4.21 -3.95
CA VAL A 54 16.72 -5.29 -4.89
C VAL A 54 16.47 -6.58 -4.12
N GLY A 55 15.37 -7.26 -4.42
CA GLY A 55 14.94 -8.48 -3.75
C GLY A 55 13.99 -8.27 -2.56
N ASP A 56 13.81 -7.04 -2.08
CA ASP A 56 12.88 -6.76 -0.98
C ASP A 56 11.45 -7.17 -1.36
N ARG A 57 10.75 -7.77 -0.39
CA ARG A 57 9.33 -8.11 -0.48
C ARG A 57 8.50 -6.94 0.03
N VAL A 58 7.56 -6.50 -0.80
CA VAL A 58 6.75 -5.31 -0.53
C VAL A 58 5.28 -5.56 -0.87
N LEU A 59 4.44 -4.64 -0.42
CA LEU A 59 3.07 -4.50 -0.87
C LEU A 59 2.94 -3.15 -1.59
N ALA A 60 2.36 -3.14 -2.78
CA ALA A 60 2.21 -1.94 -3.60
C ALA A 60 0.83 -1.87 -4.25
N VAL A 61 0.32 -0.65 -4.45
CA VAL A 61 -0.93 -0.43 -5.19
C VAL A 61 -0.74 -0.65 -6.68
N TRP A 62 -1.73 -1.25 -7.33
CA TRP A 62 -1.70 -1.54 -8.76
C TRP A 62 -2.34 -0.39 -9.55
N TYR A 63 -1.70 0.06 -10.63
CA TYR A 63 -2.34 1.00 -11.58
C TYR A 63 -3.11 0.25 -12.68
N GLU A 64 -4.44 0.29 -12.62
CA GLU A 64 -5.32 -0.38 -13.58
C GLU A 64 -5.42 0.45 -14.86
N THR A 65 -4.68 0.04 -15.88
CA THR A 65 -4.59 0.76 -17.15
C THR A 65 -5.90 0.88 -17.90
N SER A 66 -6.83 -0.07 -17.75
CA SER A 66 -8.13 -0.05 -18.44
C SER A 66 -9.04 1.07 -17.94
N THR A 67 -9.00 1.35 -16.64
CA THR A 67 -9.80 2.41 -16.00
C THR A 67 -9.00 3.67 -15.73
N GLN A 68 -7.69 3.64 -15.99
CA GLN A 68 -6.73 4.71 -15.69
C GLN A 68 -6.70 5.12 -14.21
N ASN A 69 -7.01 4.19 -13.30
CA ASN A 69 -7.10 4.44 -11.87
C ASN A 69 -6.16 3.54 -11.06
N TRP A 70 -5.69 4.03 -9.92
CA TRP A 70 -5.00 3.22 -8.93
C TRP A 70 -5.99 2.38 -8.12
N THR A 71 -5.65 1.13 -7.83
CA THR A 71 -6.42 0.29 -6.92
C THR A 71 -6.23 0.75 -5.47
N SER A 72 -7.21 0.45 -4.62
CA SER A 72 -7.07 0.58 -3.16
C SER A 72 -6.48 -0.68 -2.50
N ILE A 73 -6.33 -1.77 -3.26
CA ILE A 73 -5.74 -3.03 -2.79
C ILE A 73 -4.24 -2.98 -3.02
N LEU A 74 -3.47 -3.42 -2.02
CA LEU A 74 -2.03 -3.59 -2.12
C LEU A 74 -1.69 -5.05 -2.40
N TYR A 75 -0.91 -5.27 -3.46
CA TYR A 75 -0.53 -6.58 -3.94
C TYR A 75 0.93 -6.91 -3.60
N PRO A 76 1.25 -8.18 -3.30
CA PRO A 76 2.62 -8.63 -3.11
C PRO A 76 3.48 -8.40 -4.35
N ALA A 77 4.66 -7.82 -4.15
CA ALA A 77 5.63 -7.58 -5.21
C ALA A 77 7.07 -7.73 -4.71
N THR A 78 7.99 -7.86 -5.67
CA THR A 78 9.44 -7.83 -5.43
C THR A 78 10.04 -6.56 -6.03
N ILE A 79 10.88 -5.86 -5.27
CA ILE A 79 11.69 -4.76 -5.77
C ILE A 79 12.77 -5.31 -6.72
N LEU A 80 12.80 -4.82 -7.95
CA LEU A 80 13.84 -5.12 -8.93
C LEU A 80 14.92 -4.05 -8.96
N GLU A 81 14.52 -2.78 -8.86
CA GLU A 81 15.42 -1.61 -8.88
C GLU A 81 14.77 -0.47 -8.09
N ALA A 82 15.58 0.44 -7.55
CA ALA A 82 15.13 1.65 -6.87
C ALA A 82 16.03 2.81 -7.29
N TYR A 83 15.43 3.94 -7.64
CA TYR A 83 16.16 5.13 -8.11
C TYR A 83 15.44 6.42 -7.69
N PRO A 84 16.16 7.55 -7.57
CA PRO A 84 15.54 8.84 -7.24
C PRO A 84 14.44 9.21 -8.25
N SER A 85 13.34 9.78 -7.75
CA SER A 85 12.28 10.30 -8.62
C SER A 85 12.77 11.55 -9.34
N THR A 86 12.45 11.65 -10.63
CA THR A 86 12.68 12.85 -11.44
C THR A 86 11.56 13.88 -11.31
N GLU A 87 10.43 13.50 -10.71
CA GLU A 87 9.20 14.31 -10.65
C GLU A 87 8.90 14.82 -9.23
N ILE A 88 9.17 14.00 -8.21
CA ILE A 88 8.91 14.34 -6.81
C ILE A 88 10.26 14.46 -6.08
N PRO A 89 10.64 15.67 -5.64
CA PRO A 89 11.87 15.86 -4.86
C PRO A 89 11.91 14.95 -3.63
N ASP A 90 13.10 14.45 -3.32
CA ASP A 90 13.38 13.58 -2.16
C ASP A 90 12.54 12.28 -2.11
N SER A 91 11.95 11.87 -3.22
CA SER A 91 11.21 10.62 -3.36
C SER A 91 12.01 9.60 -4.19
N VAL A 92 11.64 8.33 -4.05
CA VAL A 92 12.20 7.21 -4.81
C VAL A 92 11.12 6.67 -5.74
N VAL A 93 11.49 6.23 -6.93
CA VAL A 93 10.68 5.36 -7.77
C VAL A 93 11.28 3.96 -7.70
N VAL A 94 10.43 2.97 -7.47
CA VAL A 94 10.80 1.57 -7.47
C VAL A 94 10.23 0.88 -8.69
N LYS A 95 11.06 0.03 -9.30
CA LYS A 95 10.65 -0.93 -10.31
C LYS A 95 10.27 -2.22 -9.59
N VAL A 96 9.04 -2.66 -9.76
CA VAL A 96 8.50 -3.84 -9.07
C VAL A 96 7.99 -4.87 -10.06
N ARG A 97 7.97 -6.13 -9.61
CA ARG A 97 7.23 -7.21 -10.27
C ARG A 97 6.25 -7.79 -9.27
N TYR A 98 4.97 -7.73 -9.62
CA TYR A 98 3.89 -8.33 -8.84
C TYR A 98 3.96 -9.86 -8.90
N ASP A 99 3.54 -10.52 -7.83
CA ASP A 99 3.45 -11.98 -7.83
C ASP A 99 2.39 -12.44 -8.84
N GLY A 100 2.77 -13.35 -9.72
CA GLY A 100 1.88 -13.89 -10.76
C GLY A 100 1.72 -13.01 -12.00
N ASP A 101 2.28 -11.80 -12.04
CA ASP A 101 2.33 -10.96 -13.24
C ASP A 101 3.77 -10.96 -13.83
N PRO A 102 3.96 -11.39 -15.09
CA PRO A 102 5.27 -11.31 -15.73
C PRO A 102 5.72 -9.87 -16.02
N LYS A 103 4.83 -8.89 -15.98
CA LYS A 103 5.12 -7.48 -16.26
C LYS A 103 5.81 -6.79 -15.09
N VAL A 104 6.49 -5.69 -15.43
CA VAL A 104 7.09 -4.79 -14.44
C VAL A 104 6.28 -3.51 -14.36
N SER A 105 6.24 -2.92 -13.17
CA SER A 105 5.61 -1.63 -12.91
C SER A 105 6.60 -0.68 -12.26
N TYR A 106 6.43 0.61 -12.52
CA TYR A 106 7.21 1.68 -11.91
C TYR A 106 6.29 2.47 -11.00
N ILE A 107 6.64 2.54 -9.71
CA ILE A 107 5.75 3.08 -8.68
C ILE A 107 6.57 3.98 -7.78
N ASN A 108 6.02 5.15 -7.45
CA ASN A 108 6.64 6.00 -6.45
C ASN A 108 6.63 5.28 -5.09
N ALA A 109 7.75 5.26 -4.39
CA ALA A 109 7.93 4.61 -3.10
C ALA A 109 6.94 5.10 -2.03
N LEU A 110 6.36 6.29 -2.22
CA LEU A 110 5.25 6.78 -1.41
C LEU A 110 4.03 5.85 -1.46
N TRP A 111 3.89 5.01 -2.49
CA TRP A 111 2.79 4.07 -2.77
C TRP A 111 3.15 2.60 -2.49
N VAL A 112 4.24 2.38 -1.75
CA VAL A 112 4.78 1.07 -1.43
C VAL A 112 4.99 0.99 0.09
N ILE A 113 4.72 -0.18 0.66
CA ILE A 113 5.08 -0.50 2.04
C ILE A 113 5.94 -1.77 2.08
N LYS A 114 6.85 -1.86 3.04
CA LYS A 114 7.50 -3.15 3.34
C LYS A 114 6.43 -4.17 3.71
N ALA A 115 6.57 -5.39 3.20
CA ALA A 115 5.66 -6.46 3.59
C ALA A 115 5.79 -6.65 5.11
N PRO A 116 4.68 -6.58 5.87
CA PRO A 116 4.71 -6.86 7.30
C PRO A 116 5.17 -8.30 7.50
N GLU A 117 5.91 -8.54 8.58
CA GLU A 117 6.32 -9.89 8.97
C GLU A 117 5.04 -10.71 9.21
N CYS A 118 4.83 -11.74 8.39
CA CYS A 118 3.74 -12.69 8.61
C CYS A 118 4.17 -13.60 9.76
N ASP A 119 3.59 -13.41 10.94
CA ASP A 119 3.53 -14.45 11.97
C ASP A 119 2.56 -15.57 11.57
#